data_AF-A0A2N1QS00-F1
#
_entry.id   AF-A0A2N1QS00-F1
#
_cell.length_a   1.000
_cell.length_b   1.000
_cell.length_c   1.000
_cell.angle_alpha   90.00
_cell.angle_beta   90.00
_cell.angle_gamma   90.00
#
_symmetry.space_group_name_H-M   'P 1'
#
loop_
_entity.id
_entity.type
_entity.pdbx_description
1 polymer ?
#
loop_
_entity_poly.entity_id
_entity_poly.type
_entity_poly.pdbx_seq_one_letter_code
_entity_poly.pdbx_strand_id
1 'polypeptide(L)'
;MNEPLFAAMVTVDMDAVNCQIATAVMVGANKAPLATIAVENYGVIGGINGGYFAGAKPIGVLRRQGHTDNAKFWPQRSAFGWNENGETIFIDGKEVASISSDRRFDKYTEMLQAGPLLLKNGEYSENTENIRENVLNMRHPRTIVGTDGKRVMWAVVDGRDNMHSVGATIEETRKVCKWLGMTTALNLDGGGSSSLWWRGNTFSLPSNSNDTERPIPYGVLIFREGSGVRQ
;
A
#
# COMPACT_ATOMS: atom_id res chain seq x y z
N MET A 1 -16.93 25.41 -2.10
CA MET A 1 -15.58 25.69 -2.62
C MET A 1 -15.02 24.37 -3.13
N ASN A 2 -14.44 24.33 -4.33
CA ASN A 2 -13.68 23.17 -4.78
C ASN A 2 -12.33 23.22 -4.07
N GLU A 3 -12.10 22.34 -3.11
CA GLU A 3 -10.82 22.23 -2.42
C GLU A 3 -9.85 21.42 -3.31
N PRO A 4 -8.56 21.77 -3.33
CA PRO A 4 -7.60 21.14 -4.24
C PRO A 4 -7.33 19.69 -3.83
N LEU A 5 -7.29 18.80 -4.83
CA LEU A 5 -6.96 17.40 -4.64
C LEU A 5 -5.95 16.98 -5.71
N PHE A 6 -4.81 16.45 -5.27
CA PHE A 6 -3.83 15.84 -6.15
C PHE A 6 -3.79 14.35 -5.90
N ALA A 7 -3.80 13.56 -6.98
CA ALA A 7 -3.62 12.13 -6.93
C ALA A 7 -2.70 11.68 -8.07
N ALA A 8 -1.84 10.72 -7.77
CA ALA A 8 -1.00 10.06 -8.76
C ALA A 8 -1.27 8.55 -8.72
N MET A 9 -1.23 7.91 -9.88
CA MET A 9 -1.51 6.48 -10.01
C MET A 9 -0.58 5.82 -11.01
N VAL A 10 -0.16 4.60 -10.71
CA VAL A 10 0.49 3.68 -11.64
C VAL A 10 -0.37 2.42 -11.78
N THR A 11 -0.58 1.98 -13.01
CA THR A 11 -1.17 0.67 -13.30
C THR A 11 -0.05 -0.36 -13.43
N VAL A 12 -0.22 -1.48 -12.74
CA VAL A 12 0.74 -2.57 -12.64
C VAL A 12 0.12 -3.82 -13.26
N ASP A 13 0.79 -4.33 -14.28
CA ASP A 13 0.47 -5.63 -14.87
C ASP A 13 1.26 -6.70 -14.11
N MET A 14 0.59 -7.32 -13.13
CA MET A 14 1.23 -8.21 -12.16
C MET A 14 1.81 -9.48 -12.79
N ASP A 15 1.34 -9.86 -13.98
CA ASP A 15 1.86 -11.01 -14.74
C ASP A 15 3.12 -10.65 -15.54
N ALA A 16 3.35 -9.35 -15.79
CA ALA A 16 4.43 -8.85 -16.65
C ALA A 16 5.60 -8.23 -15.88
N VAL A 17 5.43 -7.89 -14.60
CA VAL A 17 6.49 -7.29 -13.79
C VAL A 17 6.67 -8.02 -12.46
N ASN A 18 7.91 -8.07 -11.99
CA ASN A 18 8.20 -8.62 -10.67
C ASN A 18 7.90 -7.57 -9.59
N CYS A 19 6.84 -7.79 -8.82
CA CYS A 19 6.49 -6.97 -7.66
C CYS A 19 6.88 -7.69 -6.38
N GLN A 20 7.62 -7.05 -5.48
CA GLN A 20 8.04 -7.64 -4.21
C GLN A 20 8.03 -6.59 -3.10
N ILE A 21 7.80 -7.04 -1.86
CA ILE A 21 7.96 -6.19 -0.70
C ILE A 21 9.45 -6.10 -0.35
N ALA A 22 9.98 -4.88 -0.28
CA ALA A 22 11.33 -4.60 0.17
C ALA A 22 11.31 -3.90 1.53
N THR A 23 12.22 -4.28 2.43
CA THR A 23 12.33 -3.70 3.77
C THR A 23 13.48 -2.72 3.84
N ALA A 24 13.41 -1.76 4.76
CA ALA A 24 14.51 -0.83 5.03
C ALA A 24 15.78 -1.57 5.53
N VAL A 25 15.62 -2.75 6.14
CA VAL A 25 16.75 -3.53 6.67
C VAL A 25 17.68 -3.98 5.54
N MET A 26 17.13 -4.25 4.35
CA MET A 26 17.91 -4.61 3.16
C MET A 26 18.83 -3.49 2.70
N VAL A 27 18.55 -2.25 3.10
CA VAL A 27 19.37 -1.06 2.79
C VAL A 27 20.09 -0.54 4.02
N GLY A 28 20.27 -1.39 5.05
CA GLY A 28 21.06 -1.09 6.24
C GLY A 28 20.36 -0.22 7.28
N ALA A 29 19.03 -0.07 7.24
CA ALA A 29 18.28 0.78 8.16
C ALA A 29 17.06 0.08 8.78
N ASN A 30 16.65 0.49 9.98
CA ASN A 30 15.37 0.01 10.54
C ASN A 30 14.16 0.66 9.85
N LYS A 31 14.34 1.87 9.32
CA LYS A 31 13.38 2.62 8.51
C LYS A 31 14.15 3.53 7.56
N ALA A 32 13.66 3.72 6.35
CA ALA A 32 14.22 4.64 5.36
C ALA A 32 13.09 5.24 4.51
N PRO A 33 13.28 6.43 3.90
CA PRO A 33 12.37 6.95 2.88
C PRO A 33 12.11 5.92 1.77
N LEU A 34 10.94 5.95 1.14
CA LEU A 34 10.62 5.02 0.04
C LEU A 34 11.64 5.20 -1.10
N ALA A 35 11.99 6.44 -1.42
CA ALA A 35 13.00 6.74 -2.44
C ALA A 35 14.35 6.09 -2.11
N THR A 36 14.77 6.10 -0.84
CA THR A 36 16.02 5.43 -0.42
C THR A 36 15.91 3.91 -0.56
N ILE A 37 14.81 3.30 -0.10
CA ILE A 37 14.60 1.85 -0.26
C ILE A 37 14.63 1.47 -1.74
N ALA A 38 14.01 2.27 -2.61
CA ALA A 38 13.97 2.03 -4.05
C ALA A 38 15.35 2.17 -4.71
N VAL A 39 16.07 3.26 -4.46
CA VAL A 39 17.35 3.56 -5.12
C VAL A 39 18.47 2.58 -4.73
N GLU A 40 18.50 2.15 -3.48
CA GLU A 40 19.53 1.23 -2.97
C GLU A 40 19.27 -0.23 -3.37
N ASN A 41 18.06 -0.56 -3.83
CA ASN A 41 17.75 -1.88 -4.39
C ASN A 41 18.00 -1.90 -5.90
N TYR A 42 18.79 -2.87 -6.35
CA TYR A 42 19.11 -3.01 -7.77
C TYR A 42 17.87 -3.35 -8.61
N GLY A 43 17.69 -2.63 -9.71
CA GLY A 43 16.66 -2.94 -10.70
C GLY A 43 15.25 -2.44 -10.37
N VAL A 44 15.06 -1.61 -9.33
CA VAL A 44 13.75 -1.02 -9.02
C VAL A 44 13.37 0.05 -10.04
N ILE A 45 12.11 0.05 -10.50
CA ILE A 45 11.56 1.04 -11.43
C ILE A 45 10.35 1.80 -10.89
N GLY A 46 9.69 1.27 -9.86
CA GLY A 46 8.55 1.90 -9.22
C GLY A 46 8.35 1.39 -7.80
N GLY A 47 7.58 2.12 -7.00
CA GLY A 47 7.23 1.69 -5.66
C GLY A 47 6.16 2.55 -4.99
N ILE A 48 5.45 1.96 -4.04
CA ILE A 48 4.63 2.66 -3.05
C ILE A 48 5.01 2.23 -1.64
N ASN A 49 4.61 3.01 -0.64
CA ASN A 49 4.75 2.56 0.75
C ASN A 49 3.88 1.32 1.05
N GLY A 50 4.24 0.62 2.12
CA GLY A 50 3.52 -0.57 2.57
C GLY A 50 2.34 -0.30 3.51
N GLY A 51 1.98 -1.34 4.27
CA GLY A 51 0.98 -1.27 5.33
C GLY A 51 1.49 -0.60 6.60
N TYR A 52 0.66 -0.64 7.63
CA TYR A 52 0.93 0.04 8.90
C TYR A 52 2.11 -0.55 9.67
N PHE A 53 2.68 0.24 10.59
CA PHE A 53 3.81 -0.17 11.41
C PHE A 53 3.84 0.51 12.79
N ALA A 54 4.48 -0.16 13.76
CA ALA A 54 4.80 0.36 15.08
C ALA A 54 6.31 0.25 15.32
N GLY A 55 6.99 1.37 15.53
CA GLY A 55 8.46 1.40 15.53
C GLY A 55 8.98 1.07 14.13
N ALA A 56 9.62 -0.09 13.97
CA ALA A 56 10.05 -0.65 12.68
C ALA A 56 9.34 -1.98 12.34
N LYS A 57 8.35 -2.39 13.13
CA LYS A 57 7.66 -3.67 12.96
C LYS A 57 6.33 -3.47 12.22
N PRO A 58 5.96 -4.35 11.28
CA PRO A 58 4.67 -4.30 10.62
C PRO A 58 3.52 -4.54 11.61
N ILE A 59 2.38 -3.89 11.37
CA ILE A 59 1.12 -4.16 12.07
C ILE A 59 0.27 -5.06 11.16
N GLY A 60 0.00 -6.28 11.63
CA GLY A 60 -0.71 -7.29 10.83
C GLY A 60 0.24 -8.19 10.06
N VAL A 61 -0.32 -9.15 9.33
CA VAL A 61 0.46 -10.13 8.57
C VAL A 61 1.38 -9.44 7.57
N LEU A 62 2.65 -9.86 7.55
CA LEU A 62 3.61 -9.52 6.51
C LEU A 62 4.28 -10.82 6.05
N ARG A 63 4.20 -11.09 4.75
CA ARG A 63 4.86 -12.20 4.09
C ARG A 63 5.61 -11.67 2.88
N ARG A 64 6.84 -12.13 2.70
CA ARG A 64 7.70 -11.77 1.57
C ARG A 64 8.38 -13.01 1.04
N GLN A 65 8.42 -13.18 -0.27
CA GLN A 65 9.15 -14.28 -0.93
C GLN A 65 8.78 -15.66 -0.33
N GLY A 66 7.50 -15.84 0.06
CA GLY A 66 6.99 -17.04 0.73
C GLY A 66 7.31 -17.14 2.23
N HIS A 67 8.22 -16.33 2.76
CA HIS A 67 8.55 -16.30 4.20
C HIS A 67 7.63 -15.34 4.96
N THR A 68 7.13 -15.75 6.13
CA THR A 68 6.24 -14.94 6.96
C THR A 68 7.05 -14.16 8.01
N ASP A 69 7.43 -12.92 7.67
CA ASP A 69 8.14 -11.99 8.56
C ASP A 69 7.31 -11.63 9.82
N ASN A 70 5.99 -11.55 9.70
CA ASN A 70 5.09 -11.35 10.83
C ASN A 70 3.81 -12.16 10.65
N ALA A 71 3.60 -13.15 11.52
CA ALA A 71 2.43 -14.02 11.47
C ALA A 71 1.21 -13.46 12.21
N LYS A 72 1.33 -12.35 12.96
CA LYS A 72 0.24 -11.80 13.76
C LYS A 72 -0.88 -11.27 12.88
N PHE A 73 -1.95 -12.04 12.76
CA PHE A 73 -3.20 -11.62 12.11
C PHE A 73 -4.02 -10.71 13.02
N TRP A 74 -4.58 -9.65 12.45
CA TRP A 74 -5.50 -8.74 13.14
C TRP A 74 -6.90 -8.94 12.54
N PRO A 75 -7.86 -9.53 13.27
CA PRO A 75 -9.22 -9.70 12.75
C PRO A 75 -9.81 -8.39 12.24
N GLN A 76 -10.72 -8.46 11.26
CA GLN A 76 -11.39 -7.33 10.60
C GLN A 76 -10.51 -6.46 9.70
N ARG A 77 -9.18 -6.43 9.92
CA ARG A 77 -8.25 -5.73 9.03
C ARG A 77 -8.01 -6.56 7.77
N SER A 78 -8.11 -5.91 6.62
CA SER A 78 -8.03 -6.56 5.31
C SER A 78 -6.57 -6.80 4.87
N ALA A 79 -6.36 -7.47 3.74
CA ALA A 79 -5.02 -7.69 3.22
C ALA A 79 -4.99 -7.69 1.69
N PHE A 80 -3.81 -7.43 1.15
CA PHE A 80 -3.50 -7.62 -0.26
C PHE A 80 -2.32 -8.59 -0.36
N GLY A 81 -2.43 -9.54 -1.28
CA GLY A 81 -1.37 -10.49 -1.56
C GLY A 81 -1.30 -10.86 -3.03
N TRP A 82 -0.14 -11.34 -3.44
CA TRP A 82 0.11 -11.77 -4.80
C TRP A 82 1.17 -12.88 -4.85
N ASN A 83 1.31 -13.53 -5.99
CA ASN A 83 2.35 -14.52 -6.22
C ASN A 83 3.21 -14.19 -7.45
N GLU A 84 4.22 -15.03 -7.69
CA GLU A 84 5.19 -14.88 -8.77
C GLU A 84 4.57 -15.08 -10.17
N ASN A 85 3.37 -15.64 -10.25
CA ASN A 85 2.62 -15.80 -11.50
C ASN A 85 1.65 -14.64 -11.76
N GLY A 86 1.71 -13.58 -10.94
CA GLY A 86 0.85 -12.40 -11.03
C GLY A 86 -0.58 -12.58 -10.54
N GLU A 87 -0.93 -13.77 -9.99
CA GLU A 87 -2.21 -13.95 -9.32
C GLU A 87 -2.29 -13.05 -8.08
N THR A 88 -3.38 -12.31 -7.95
CA THR A 88 -3.60 -11.40 -6.83
C THR A 88 -4.83 -11.73 -6.01
N ILE A 89 -4.83 -11.31 -4.75
CA ILE A 89 -5.97 -11.46 -3.85
C ILE A 89 -6.14 -10.22 -2.96
N PHE A 90 -7.39 -9.79 -2.84
CA PHE A 90 -7.83 -8.85 -1.81
C PHE A 90 -8.64 -9.64 -0.79
N ILE A 91 -8.19 -9.65 0.46
CA ILE A 91 -8.80 -10.40 1.55
C ILE A 91 -9.60 -9.43 2.40
N ASP A 92 -10.90 -9.68 2.54
CA ASP A 92 -11.74 -9.01 3.51
C ASP A 92 -11.50 -9.64 4.90
N GLY A 93 -10.88 -8.86 5.80
CA GLY A 93 -10.49 -9.32 7.12
C GLY A 93 -11.64 -9.77 8.02
N LYS A 94 -12.89 -9.42 7.67
CA LYS A 94 -14.09 -9.86 8.40
C LYS A 94 -14.54 -11.27 8.01
N GLU A 95 -14.11 -11.76 6.84
CA GLU A 95 -14.53 -13.05 6.26
C GLU A 95 -13.51 -14.17 6.49
N VAL A 96 -12.40 -13.87 7.16
CA VAL A 96 -11.31 -14.82 7.42
C VAL A 96 -10.96 -14.87 8.90
N ALA A 97 -10.71 -16.09 9.40
CA ALA A 97 -10.31 -16.31 10.80
C ALA A 97 -8.81 -16.12 11.02
N SER A 98 -8.00 -16.44 10.01
CA SER A 98 -6.55 -16.26 9.99
C SER A 98 -6.06 -16.21 8.55
N ILE A 99 -5.02 -15.43 8.31
CA ILE A 99 -4.26 -15.47 7.06
C ILE A 99 -3.08 -16.43 7.21
N SER A 100 -2.29 -16.27 8.27
CA SER A 100 -1.03 -17.01 8.48
C SER A 100 -1.21 -18.51 8.71
N SER A 101 -2.40 -18.95 9.11
CA SER A 101 -2.70 -20.36 9.42
C SER A 101 -3.63 -21.03 8.39
N ASP A 102 -4.08 -20.28 7.37
CA ASP A 102 -5.01 -20.77 6.37
C ASP A 102 -4.26 -21.08 5.07
N ARG A 103 -4.18 -22.37 4.75
CA ARG A 103 -3.42 -22.89 3.60
C ARG A 103 -3.92 -22.39 2.25
N ARG A 104 -5.15 -21.87 2.17
CA ARG A 104 -5.67 -21.24 0.94
C ARG A 104 -4.80 -20.06 0.50
N PHE A 105 -4.08 -19.44 1.44
CA PHE A 105 -3.22 -18.30 1.17
C PHE A 105 -1.75 -18.66 0.94
N ASP A 106 -1.33 -19.90 1.12
CA ASP A 106 0.10 -20.30 1.02
C ASP A 106 0.70 -20.08 -0.37
N LYS A 107 -0.13 -20.08 -1.41
CA LYS A 107 0.30 -19.80 -2.79
C LYS A 107 0.70 -18.35 -3.03
N TYR A 108 0.32 -17.41 -2.16
CA TYR A 108 0.69 -16.00 -2.28
C TYR A 108 2.02 -15.77 -1.55
N THR A 109 3.06 -15.47 -2.33
CA THR A 109 4.44 -15.31 -1.85
C THR A 109 4.66 -13.96 -1.20
N GLU A 110 3.87 -12.95 -1.58
CA GLU A 110 3.87 -11.61 -1.00
C GLU A 110 2.50 -11.33 -0.37
N MET A 111 2.49 -10.77 0.83
CA MET A 111 1.25 -10.38 1.51
C MET A 111 1.50 -9.30 2.55
N LEU A 112 0.61 -8.31 2.59
CA LEU A 112 0.60 -7.30 3.64
C LEU A 112 -0.83 -7.04 4.11
N GLN A 113 -0.99 -7.00 5.43
CA GLN A 113 -2.25 -6.66 6.05
C GLN A 113 -2.36 -5.13 6.23
N ALA A 114 -3.46 -4.55 5.77
CA ALA A 114 -3.71 -3.12 5.79
C ALA A 114 -5.22 -2.85 5.75
N GLY A 115 -5.61 -1.58 5.62
CA GLY A 115 -6.99 -1.23 5.34
C GLY A 115 -7.38 0.15 5.85
N PRO A 116 -8.69 0.46 5.87
CA PRO A 116 -9.79 -0.48 5.60
C PRO A 116 -9.89 -0.90 4.14
N LEU A 117 -10.69 -1.94 3.87
CA LEU A 117 -11.18 -2.20 2.53
C LEU A 117 -12.09 -1.04 2.11
N LEU A 118 -11.80 -0.44 0.96
CA LEU A 118 -12.48 0.74 0.45
C LEU A 118 -13.65 0.31 -0.45
N LEU A 119 -13.35 -0.55 -1.42
CA LEU A 119 -14.31 -1.08 -2.38
C LEU A 119 -14.24 -2.60 -2.42
N LYS A 120 -15.39 -3.23 -2.64
CA LYS A 120 -15.52 -4.66 -2.93
C LYS A 120 -16.59 -4.84 -4.01
N ASN A 121 -16.24 -5.45 -5.13
CA ASN A 121 -17.17 -5.71 -6.24
C ASN A 121 -17.89 -4.46 -6.76
N GLY A 122 -17.20 -3.32 -6.81
CA GLY A 122 -17.74 -2.04 -7.25
C GLY A 122 -18.55 -1.28 -6.18
N GLU A 123 -18.75 -1.87 -5.00
CA GLU A 123 -19.52 -1.26 -3.92
C GLU A 123 -18.64 -0.80 -2.76
N TYR A 124 -19.14 0.16 -1.99
CA TYR A 124 -18.44 0.66 -0.80
C TYR A 124 -18.40 -0.44 0.25
N SER A 125 -17.20 -0.81 0.68
CA SER A 125 -17.07 -1.76 1.78
C SER A 125 -17.29 -1.04 3.10
N GLU A 126 -18.06 -1.67 4.00
CA GLU A 126 -18.16 -1.25 5.39
C GLU A 126 -16.77 -1.18 6.01
N ASN A 127 -16.51 -0.13 6.79
CA ASN A 127 -15.28 -0.04 7.57
C ASN A 127 -15.41 -0.92 8.81
N THR A 128 -14.77 -2.08 8.77
CA THR A 128 -14.79 -3.06 9.85
C THR A 128 -13.63 -2.89 10.84
N GLU A 129 -12.63 -2.08 10.53
CA GLU A 129 -11.50 -1.88 11.43
C GLU A 129 -11.83 -0.89 12.54
N ASN A 130 -11.40 -1.21 13.77
CA ASN A 130 -11.43 -0.28 14.89
C ASN A 130 -10.29 0.77 14.75
N ILE A 131 -10.50 1.72 13.85
CA ILE A 131 -9.59 2.82 13.55
C ILE A 131 -10.03 4.05 14.33
N ARG A 132 -9.07 4.86 14.81
CA ARG A 132 -9.35 6.14 15.46
C ARG A 132 -10.20 7.03 14.54
N GLU A 133 -11.22 7.68 15.10
CA GLU A 133 -12.15 8.54 14.35
C GLU A 133 -11.43 9.58 13.49
N ASN A 134 -10.31 10.13 13.95
CA ASN A 134 -9.55 11.14 13.21
C ASN A 134 -8.92 10.61 11.91
N VAL A 135 -8.63 9.31 11.79
CA VAL A 135 -8.12 8.70 10.55
C VAL A 135 -9.26 8.44 9.57
N LEU A 136 -10.47 8.19 10.08
CA LEU A 136 -11.68 7.92 9.29
C LEU A 136 -12.32 9.20 8.76
N ASN A 137 -12.52 10.17 9.66
CA ASN A 137 -13.40 11.31 9.45
C ASN A 137 -12.65 12.59 9.04
N MET A 138 -11.33 12.63 9.16
CA MET A 138 -10.54 13.75 8.67
C MET A 138 -9.85 13.42 7.35
N ARG A 139 -9.52 14.48 6.62
CA ARG A 139 -8.74 14.40 5.39
C ARG A 139 -7.26 14.18 5.72
N HIS A 140 -6.67 13.20 5.04
CA HIS A 140 -5.25 12.88 5.11
C HIS A 140 -4.75 12.49 3.72
N PRO A 141 -3.43 12.55 3.50
CA PRO A 141 -2.81 11.79 2.42
C PRO A 141 -3.15 10.31 2.53
N ARG A 142 -3.35 9.64 1.40
CA ARG A 142 -3.77 8.24 1.32
C ARG A 142 -2.88 7.48 0.36
N THR A 143 -2.71 6.20 0.63
CA THR A 143 -2.11 5.24 -0.31
C THR A 143 -3.10 4.11 -0.51
N ILE A 144 -3.26 3.70 -1.76
CA ILE A 144 -4.32 2.79 -2.19
C ILE A 144 -3.69 1.74 -3.09
N VAL A 145 -4.05 0.49 -2.88
CA VAL A 145 -3.91 -0.57 -3.88
C VAL A 145 -5.31 -1.01 -4.28
N GLY A 146 -5.56 -1.14 -5.58
CA GLY A 146 -6.86 -1.56 -6.09
C GLY A 146 -6.75 -2.31 -7.40
N THR A 147 -7.87 -2.77 -7.91
CA THR A 147 -7.96 -3.47 -9.19
C THR A 147 -9.26 -3.13 -9.90
N ASP A 148 -9.23 -3.11 -11.23
CA ASP A 148 -10.41 -3.07 -12.09
C ASP A 148 -10.95 -4.48 -12.43
N GLY A 149 -10.33 -5.52 -11.89
CA GLY A 149 -10.59 -6.93 -12.19
C GLY A 149 -9.64 -7.52 -13.25
N LYS A 150 -8.77 -6.71 -13.86
CA LYS A 150 -7.76 -7.14 -14.83
C LYS A 150 -6.35 -6.74 -14.43
N ARG A 151 -6.17 -5.52 -13.96
CA ARG A 151 -4.87 -4.95 -13.59
C ARG A 151 -4.90 -4.50 -12.14
N VAL A 152 -3.74 -4.39 -11.53
CA VAL A 152 -3.59 -3.74 -10.22
C VAL A 152 -3.24 -2.28 -10.44
N MET A 153 -3.73 -1.41 -9.59
CA MET A 153 -3.43 0.01 -9.59
C MET A 153 -2.95 0.44 -8.22
N TRP A 154 -1.86 1.18 -8.20
CA TRP A 154 -1.30 1.81 -7.02
C TRP A 154 -1.56 3.30 -7.13
N ALA A 155 -2.21 3.88 -6.14
CA ALA A 155 -2.52 5.29 -6.14
C ALA A 155 -2.13 5.94 -4.81
N VAL A 156 -1.73 7.20 -4.91
CA VAL A 156 -1.51 8.08 -3.77
C VAL A 156 -2.37 9.32 -3.93
N VAL A 157 -2.86 9.83 -2.80
CA VAL A 157 -3.52 11.13 -2.70
C VAL A 157 -2.66 11.95 -1.76
N ASP A 158 -2.20 13.12 -2.21
CA ASP A 158 -1.45 14.04 -1.35
C ASP A 158 -2.38 14.68 -0.32
N GLY A 159 -1.85 15.35 0.69
CA GLY A 159 -2.69 15.95 1.72
C GLY A 159 -1.96 16.87 2.69
N ARG A 160 -2.75 17.59 3.49
CA ARG A 160 -2.28 18.56 4.52
C ARG A 160 -1.64 19.82 3.94
N ASP A 161 -1.89 20.12 2.67
CA ASP A 161 -1.49 21.37 2.02
C ASP A 161 -2.73 22.06 1.42
N ASN A 162 -3.12 23.21 1.96
CA ASN A 162 -4.32 23.94 1.51
C ASN A 162 -4.19 24.53 0.10
N MET A 163 -2.98 24.64 -0.44
CA MET A 163 -2.70 25.21 -1.77
C MET A 163 -2.52 24.12 -2.84
N HIS A 164 -1.98 22.96 -2.46
CA HIS A 164 -1.70 21.84 -3.38
C HIS A 164 -2.71 20.69 -3.26
N SER A 165 -2.88 20.14 -2.05
CA SER A 165 -3.86 19.10 -1.80
C SER A 165 -4.23 18.96 -0.33
N VAL A 166 -5.53 19.06 -0.04
CA VAL A 166 -6.04 18.94 1.33
C VAL A 166 -6.17 17.49 1.81
N GLY A 167 -6.03 16.51 0.93
CA GLY A 167 -6.22 15.09 1.21
C GLY A 167 -7.66 14.64 1.13
N ALA A 168 -7.90 13.40 1.56
CA ALA A 168 -9.22 12.76 1.49
C ALA A 168 -9.60 12.06 2.80
N THR A 169 -10.87 12.13 3.15
CA THR A 169 -11.50 11.22 4.12
C THR A 169 -11.57 9.81 3.52
N ILE A 170 -11.87 8.79 4.32
CA ILE A 170 -12.07 7.43 3.78
C ILE A 170 -13.22 7.40 2.76
N GLU A 171 -14.32 8.11 3.01
CA GLU A 171 -15.44 8.21 2.07
C GLU A 171 -15.07 8.88 0.74
N GLU A 172 -14.31 9.97 0.79
CA GLU A 172 -13.79 10.62 -0.43
C GLU A 172 -12.80 9.71 -1.16
N THR A 173 -11.99 8.96 -0.43
CA THR A 173 -11.05 7.98 -0.99
C THR A 173 -11.80 6.89 -1.76
N ARG A 174 -12.95 6.41 -1.26
CA ARG A 174 -13.81 5.46 -1.99
C ARG A 174 -14.32 6.04 -3.31
N LYS A 175 -14.71 7.32 -3.31
CA LYS A 175 -15.12 8.04 -4.54
C LYS A 175 -13.96 8.14 -5.54
N VAL A 176 -12.75 8.48 -5.06
CA VAL A 176 -11.53 8.50 -5.89
C VAL A 176 -11.27 7.12 -6.49
N CYS A 177 -11.37 6.04 -5.71
CA CYS A 177 -11.19 4.68 -6.22
C CYS A 177 -12.17 4.35 -7.35
N LYS A 178 -13.46 4.70 -7.20
CA LYS A 178 -14.46 4.53 -8.27
C LYS A 178 -14.11 5.36 -9.51
N TRP A 179 -13.68 6.60 -9.33
CA TRP A 179 -13.29 7.49 -10.44
C TRP A 179 -12.07 6.97 -11.21
N LEU A 180 -11.12 6.35 -10.50
CA LEU A 180 -9.96 5.67 -11.07
C LEU A 180 -10.29 4.28 -11.67
N GLY A 181 -11.56 3.86 -11.67
CA GLY A 181 -12.01 2.61 -12.27
C GLY A 181 -11.78 1.35 -11.42
N MET A 182 -11.43 1.50 -10.15
CA MET A 182 -11.25 0.35 -9.26
C MET A 182 -12.61 -0.26 -8.86
N THR A 183 -12.69 -1.58 -8.92
CA THR A 183 -13.85 -2.37 -8.43
C THR A 183 -13.59 -2.95 -7.05
N THR A 184 -12.34 -3.28 -6.73
CA THR A 184 -11.90 -3.65 -5.39
C THR A 184 -10.69 -2.81 -5.01
N ALA A 185 -10.66 -2.25 -3.81
CA ALA A 185 -9.60 -1.35 -3.37
C ALA A 185 -9.37 -1.43 -1.87
N LEU A 186 -8.12 -1.33 -1.46
CA LEU A 186 -7.64 -1.40 -0.09
C LEU A 186 -6.80 -0.15 0.24
N ASN A 187 -7.06 0.45 1.39
CA ASN A 187 -6.24 1.53 1.92
C ASN A 187 -4.96 0.97 2.57
N LEU A 188 -3.81 1.56 2.29
CA LEU A 188 -2.51 1.26 2.92
C LEU A 188 -2.16 2.30 4.00
N ASP A 189 -0.93 2.26 4.53
CA ASP A 189 -0.52 3.31 5.48
C ASP A 189 -0.55 4.69 4.81
N GLY A 190 -1.14 5.64 5.53
CA GLY A 190 -1.47 6.97 5.01
C GLY A 190 -0.62 8.08 5.64
N GLY A 191 -1.09 9.32 5.49
CA GLY A 191 -0.43 10.48 6.08
C GLY A 191 0.99 10.64 5.57
N GLY A 192 1.93 10.95 6.47
CA GLY A 192 3.33 11.16 6.09
C GLY A 192 4.03 9.96 5.47
N SER A 193 3.45 8.76 5.56
CA SER A 193 3.97 7.56 4.91
C SER A 193 3.60 7.47 3.43
N SER A 194 2.57 8.20 2.97
CA SER A 194 2.10 8.13 1.59
C SER A 194 3.17 8.59 0.64
N SER A 195 3.61 7.67 -0.22
CA SER A 195 4.65 7.96 -1.21
C SER A 195 4.49 7.08 -2.44
N LEU A 196 4.64 7.68 -3.62
CA LEU A 196 4.75 6.99 -4.91
C LEU A 196 6.08 7.37 -5.53
N TRP A 197 6.91 6.38 -5.82
CA TRP A 197 8.20 6.55 -6.46
C TRP A 197 8.19 5.90 -7.83
N TRP A 198 8.73 6.57 -8.85
CA TRP A 198 8.82 6.05 -10.20
C TRP A 198 10.09 6.55 -10.89
N ARG A 199 10.92 5.62 -11.36
CA ARG A 199 12.13 5.86 -12.17
C ARG A 199 12.99 7.03 -11.67
N GLY A 200 13.34 7.02 -10.39
CA GLY A 200 14.23 8.04 -9.79
C GLY A 200 13.52 9.26 -9.21
N ASN A 201 12.19 9.36 -9.33
CA ASN A 201 11.44 10.53 -8.89
C ASN A 201 10.31 10.15 -7.94
N THR A 202 10.09 10.96 -6.92
CA THR A 202 8.92 10.88 -6.04
C THR A 202 7.79 11.72 -6.64
N PHE A 203 6.62 11.11 -6.87
CA PHE A 203 5.44 11.68 -7.53
C PHE A 203 4.33 12.10 -6.54
N SER A 204 4.68 12.22 -5.27
CA SER A 204 3.82 12.65 -4.17
C SER A 204 4.56 13.69 -3.35
N LEU A 205 3.84 14.68 -2.83
CA LEU A 205 4.41 15.66 -1.92
C LEU A 205 4.41 15.13 -0.47
N PRO A 206 5.57 14.98 0.18
CA PRO A 206 5.62 14.49 1.56
C PRO A 206 4.90 15.44 2.52
N SER A 207 4.06 14.89 3.39
CA SER A 207 3.24 15.68 4.33
C SER A 207 3.84 15.79 5.75
N ASN A 208 5.16 15.61 5.92
CA ASN A 208 5.83 15.71 7.22
C ASN A 208 6.43 17.11 7.42
N SER A 209 6.95 17.39 8.62
CA SER A 209 7.71 18.60 8.84
C SER A 209 8.89 18.71 7.86
N ASN A 210 9.09 19.93 7.34
CA ASN A 210 10.13 20.29 6.37
C ASN A 210 10.02 19.55 5.02
N ASP A 211 8.82 19.11 4.63
CA ASP A 211 8.54 18.49 3.33
C ASP A 211 9.42 17.26 3.02
N THR A 212 9.81 16.53 4.07
CA THR A 212 10.66 15.35 3.97
C THR A 212 9.85 14.05 3.91
N GLU A 213 10.29 13.08 3.11
CA GLU A 213 9.72 11.73 3.10
C GLU A 213 9.86 11.05 4.47
N ARG A 214 8.78 10.44 4.97
CA ARG A 214 8.81 9.71 6.24
C ARG A 214 9.64 8.44 6.08
N PRO A 215 10.57 8.16 7.01
CA PRO A 215 11.16 6.83 7.07
C PRO A 215 10.11 5.76 7.38
N ILE A 216 10.00 4.77 6.50
CA ILE A 216 9.09 3.61 6.60
C ILE A 216 9.91 2.31 6.71
N PRO A 217 9.38 1.25 7.32
CA PRO A 217 10.11 -0.01 7.47
C PRO A 217 10.07 -0.89 6.22
N TYR A 218 9.09 -0.71 5.32
CA TYR A 218 8.97 -1.47 4.08
C TYR A 218 8.07 -0.77 3.05
N GLY A 219 8.27 -1.10 1.78
CA GLY A 219 7.46 -0.67 0.65
C GLY A 219 7.20 -1.81 -0.32
N VAL A 220 6.25 -1.61 -1.24
CA VAL A 220 5.97 -2.51 -2.35
C VAL A 220 6.66 -1.95 -3.59
N LEU A 221 7.58 -2.70 -4.17
CA LEU A 221 8.43 -2.25 -5.28
C LEU A 221 8.16 -3.06 -6.55
N ILE A 222 8.36 -2.40 -7.69
CA ILE A 222 8.37 -3.00 -9.03
C ILE A 222 9.82 -3.10 -9.48
N PHE A 223 10.24 -4.29 -9.87
CA PHE A 223 11.56 -4.58 -10.38
C PHE A 223 11.54 -4.78 -11.90
N ARG A 224 12.65 -4.45 -12.56
CA ARG A 224 12.92 -4.85 -13.94
C ARG A 224 12.99 -6.37 -14.03
N GLU A 225 12.68 -6.89 -15.20
CA GLU A 225 12.87 -8.31 -15.52
C GLU A 225 14.27 -8.79 -15.12
N GLY A 226 14.33 -9.98 -14.51
CA GLY A 226 15.58 -10.57 -14.01
C GLY A 226 16.15 -9.92 -12.73
N SER A 227 15.48 -8.92 -12.16
CA SER A 227 15.85 -8.30 -10.88
C SER A 227 14.83 -8.64 -9.79
N GLY A 228 15.21 -8.42 -8.53
CA GLY A 228 14.36 -8.66 -7.37
C GLY A 228 15.05 -8.24 -6.08
N VAL A 229 14.31 -8.34 -4.99
CA VAL A 229 14.82 -8.19 -3.63
C VAL A 229 15.92 -9.21 -3.39
N ARG A 230 17.07 -8.74 -2.88
CA ARG A 230 18.19 -9.61 -2.51
C ARG A 230 17.77 -10.52 -1.35
N GLN A 231 18.05 -11.82 -1.48
CA GLN A 231 17.88 -12.82 -0.43
C GLN A 231 18.98 -12.71 0.62
#